data_AF-J0QD62-F1
#
_entry.id   AF-J0QD62-F1
#
_cell.length_a   1.000
_cell.length_b   1.000
_cell.length_c   1.000
_cell.angle_alpha   90.00
_cell.angle_beta   90.00
_cell.angle_gamma   90.00
#
_symmetry.space_group_name_H-M   'P 1'
#
loop_
_entity.id
_entity.type
_entity.pdbx_description
1 polymer ?
#
loop_
_entity_poly.entity_id
_entity_poly.type
_entity_poly.pdbx_seq_one_letter_code
_entity_poly.pdbx_strand_id
1 'polypeptide(L)'
;MGFLVAHLDRWRQDGFEKTALEFLKTRGKDLFYPEQCLVNMVFWERILELPIYYNCYSDFFKEHYPKNIIMLHFIQYKPWRSVSSLNGRLICYEAEASFWLANLFCTPFKNDFFKERLEMAKDQQMQSFKTHIRSQTIRNYFYFRIKNILKKVFKLS
;
A
#
# COMPACT_ATOMS: atom_id res chain seq x y z
N MET A 1 2.52 -4.33 12.61
CA MET A 1 3.59 -3.31 12.67
C MET A 1 3.69 -2.67 11.30
N GLY A 2 3.62 -1.35 11.22
CA GLY A 2 3.65 -0.63 9.94
C GLY A 2 4.99 -0.01 9.60
N PHE A 3 5.56 0.70 10.58
CA PHE A 3 6.84 1.38 10.45
C PHE A 3 7.60 1.30 11.77
N LEU A 4 8.92 1.06 11.71
CA LEU A 4 9.80 0.93 12.87
C LEU A 4 11.17 1.51 12.52
N VAL A 5 11.74 2.26 13.46
CA VAL A 5 13.16 2.63 13.46
C VAL A 5 13.88 1.74 14.47
N ALA A 6 14.84 0.95 14.00
CA ALA A 6 15.55 -0.01 14.83
C ALA A 6 16.97 0.46 15.15
N HIS A 7 17.36 0.40 16.44
CA HIS A 7 18.73 0.63 16.87
C HIS A 7 19.55 -0.66 16.74
N LEU A 8 20.02 -0.96 15.52
CA LEU A 8 20.60 -2.25 15.17
C LEU A 8 21.83 -2.65 16.01
N ASP A 9 22.65 -1.69 16.44
CA ASP A 9 23.84 -2.02 17.25
C ASP A 9 23.45 -2.48 18.66
N ARG A 10 22.42 -1.86 19.25
CA ARG A 10 21.85 -2.30 20.52
C ARG A 10 21.18 -3.66 20.39
N TRP A 11 20.44 -3.89 19.30
CA TRP A 11 19.85 -5.21 19.04
C TRP A 11 20.91 -6.31 18.94
N ARG A 12 22.06 -6.03 18.30
CA ARG A 12 23.18 -6.97 18.22
C ARG A 12 23.86 -7.18 19.56
N GLN A 13 24.11 -6.11 20.32
CA GLN A 13 24.71 -6.19 21.66
C GLN A 13 23.83 -6.97 22.64
N ASP A 14 22.51 -6.77 22.59
CA ASP A 14 21.54 -7.42 23.48
C ASP A 14 21.15 -8.84 23.00
N GLY A 15 21.67 -9.30 21.85
CA GLY A 15 21.34 -10.60 21.29
C GLY A 15 19.87 -10.75 20.87
N PHE A 16 19.21 -9.65 20.49
CA PHE A 16 17.77 -9.61 20.23
C PHE A 16 17.30 -10.64 19.20
N GLU A 17 18.07 -10.89 18.14
CA GLU A 17 17.72 -11.88 17.12
C GLU A 17 17.48 -13.28 17.72
N LYS A 18 18.37 -13.73 18.61
CA LYS A 18 18.22 -15.01 19.30
C LYS A 18 16.98 -15.02 20.20
N THR A 19 16.78 -13.96 20.99
CA THR A 19 15.59 -13.80 21.85
C THR A 19 14.30 -13.82 21.03
N ALA A 20 14.27 -13.11 19.90
CA ALA A 20 13.10 -13.06 19.01
C ALA A 20 12.77 -14.43 18.42
N LEU A 21 13.78 -15.16 17.96
CA LEU A 21 13.61 -16.51 17.42
C LEU A 21 13.09 -17.50 18.49
N GLU A 22 13.67 -17.46 19.68
CA GLU A 22 13.23 -18.31 20.80
C GLU A 22 11.79 -17.97 21.21
N PHE A 23 11.49 -16.68 21.35
CA PHE A 23 10.14 -16.21 21.69
C PHE A 23 9.09 -16.65 20.66
N LEU A 24 9.34 -16.44 19.36
CA LEU A 24 8.41 -16.83 18.30
C LEU A 24 8.26 -18.35 18.18
N LYS A 25 9.33 -19.13 18.42
CA LYS A 25 9.24 -20.60 18.45
C LYS A 25 8.35 -21.10 19.60
N THR A 26 8.49 -20.49 20.78
CA THR A 26 7.77 -20.93 21.98
C THR A 26 6.34 -20.41 22.05
N ARG A 27 6.10 -19.16 21.60
CA ARG A 27 4.82 -18.46 21.80
C ARG A 27 4.14 -18.02 20.51
N GLY A 28 4.81 -18.07 19.37
CA GLY A 28 4.33 -17.44 18.13
C GLY A 28 2.96 -17.93 17.66
N LYS A 29 2.62 -19.19 17.91
CA LYS A 29 1.30 -19.77 17.56
C LYS A 29 0.14 -19.22 18.40
N ASP A 30 0.43 -18.69 19.58
CA ASP A 30 -0.56 -18.20 20.53
C ASP A 30 -0.79 -16.68 20.39
N LEU A 31 -0.06 -16.01 19.49
CA LEU A 31 -0.09 -14.55 19.34
C LEU A 31 -0.97 -14.11 18.18
N PHE A 32 -1.77 -13.08 18.43
CA PHE A 32 -2.44 -12.32 17.39
C PHE A 32 -1.44 -11.30 16.82
N TYR A 33 -1.07 -11.43 15.53
CA TYR A 33 0.01 -10.65 14.89
C TYR A 33 1.40 -10.90 15.53
N PRO A 34 2.00 -12.09 15.31
CA PRO A 34 3.18 -12.55 16.03
C PRO A 34 4.34 -11.56 16.05
N GLU A 35 4.65 -10.90 14.93
CA GLU A 35 5.76 -9.95 14.83
C GLU A 35 5.48 -8.66 15.62
N GLN A 36 4.24 -8.19 15.64
CA GLN A 36 3.86 -7.00 16.42
C GLN A 36 3.83 -7.30 17.91
N CYS A 37 3.28 -8.45 18.30
CA CYS A 37 3.29 -8.90 19.69
C CYS A 37 4.71 -9.13 20.21
N LEU A 38 5.57 -9.78 19.42
CA LEU A 38 6.98 -9.96 19.75
C LEU A 38 7.63 -8.63 20.12
N VAL A 39 7.51 -7.62 19.26
CA VAL A 39 8.15 -6.31 19.48
C VAL A 39 7.59 -5.64 20.72
N ASN A 40 6.27 -5.61 20.89
CA ASN A 40 5.62 -5.01 22.06
C ASN A 40 6.00 -5.70 23.37
N MET A 41 6.12 -7.03 23.37
CA MET A 41 6.43 -7.80 24.57
C MET A 41 7.92 -7.76 24.91
N VAL A 42 8.81 -7.96 23.93
CA VAL A 42 10.26 -7.95 24.18
C VAL A 42 10.75 -6.56 24.52
N PHE A 43 10.25 -5.52 23.87
CA PHE A 43 10.64 -4.12 24.12
C PHE A 43 9.65 -3.37 25.02
N TRP A 44 8.90 -4.07 25.88
CA TRP A 44 8.04 -3.41 26.87
C TRP A 44 8.83 -2.32 27.63
N GLU A 45 8.24 -1.12 27.74
CA GLU A 45 8.86 0.10 28.33
C GLU A 45 10.17 0.58 27.67
N ARG A 46 10.58 -0.02 26.56
CA ARG A 46 11.81 0.30 25.82
C ARG A 46 11.55 0.76 24.38
N ILE A 47 10.30 1.05 24.04
CA ILE A 47 9.89 1.61 22.76
C ILE A 47 9.77 3.13 22.90
N LEU A 48 10.47 3.85 22.03
CA LEU A 48 10.23 5.29 21.83
C LEU A 48 9.12 5.45 20.79
N GLU A 49 8.02 6.06 21.19
CA GLU A 49 6.87 6.26 20.30
C GLU A 49 7.19 7.29 19.22
N LEU A 50 6.91 6.93 17.96
CA LEU A 50 6.97 7.87 16.85
C LEU A 50 5.65 8.65 16.77
N PRO A 51 5.71 9.95 16.39
CA PRO A 51 4.52 10.70 16.07
C PRO A 51 3.67 10.03 14.98
N ILE A 52 2.34 10.14 15.10
CA ILE A 52 1.38 9.43 14.24
C ILE A 52 1.56 9.70 12.73
N TYR A 53 2.12 10.85 12.35
CA TYR A 53 2.37 11.22 10.96
C TYR A 53 3.43 10.33 10.25
N TYR A 54 4.19 9.51 11.00
CA TYR A 54 5.10 8.48 10.46
C TYR A 54 4.44 7.10 10.25
N ASN A 55 3.18 6.91 10.62
CA ASN A 55 2.46 5.64 10.41
C ASN A 55 0.94 5.89 10.37
N CYS A 56 0.48 6.82 9.52
CA CYS A 56 -0.93 7.15 9.39
C CYS A 56 -1.68 6.01 8.68
N TYR A 57 -2.75 5.49 9.26
CA TYR A 57 -3.53 4.42 8.62
C TYR A 57 -4.40 4.98 7.47
N SER A 58 -4.73 4.19 6.45
CA SER A 58 -5.73 4.61 5.46
C SER A 58 -7.16 4.27 5.86
N ASP A 59 -7.34 3.29 6.76
CA ASP A 59 -8.62 2.58 6.88
C ASP A 59 -9.58 3.16 7.93
N PHE A 60 -9.10 4.03 8.81
CA PHE A 60 -9.85 4.52 9.99
C PHE A 60 -10.34 5.97 9.86
N PHE A 61 -10.20 6.62 8.71
CA PHE A 61 -10.34 8.07 8.63
C PHE A 61 -11.72 8.52 8.16
N LYS A 62 -12.60 8.77 9.14
CA LYS A 62 -13.63 9.80 9.03
C LYS A 62 -12.99 11.11 9.50
N GLU A 63 -12.75 12.01 8.56
CA GLU A 63 -12.43 13.42 8.78
C GLU A 63 -11.08 13.74 9.46
N HIS A 64 -10.18 14.34 8.66
CA HIS A 64 -8.96 15.07 9.04
C HIS A 64 -7.65 14.29 8.95
N TYR A 65 -7.10 14.25 7.73
CA TYR A 65 -5.67 14.03 7.56
C TYR A 65 -4.89 15.12 8.30
N PRO A 66 -3.84 14.77 9.07
CA PRO A 66 -2.84 15.76 9.44
C PRO A 66 -2.27 16.34 8.14
N LYS A 67 -2.13 17.66 8.06
CA LYS A 67 -1.61 18.34 6.85
C LYS A 67 -0.22 17.84 6.42
N ASN A 68 0.51 17.20 7.34
CA ASN A 68 1.89 16.74 7.17
C ASN A 68 1.99 15.21 7.30
N ILE A 69 1.33 14.45 6.43
CA ILE A 69 1.54 13.00 6.37
C ILE A 69 2.95 12.74 5.81
N ILE A 70 3.78 12.01 6.55
CA ILE A 70 5.09 11.54 6.06
C ILE A 70 4.96 10.13 5.48
N MET A 71 4.21 9.26 6.15
CA MET A 71 3.94 7.90 5.68
C MET A 71 2.47 7.55 5.83
N LEU A 72 1.85 7.14 4.72
CA LEU A 72 0.51 6.59 4.67
C LEU A 72 0.59 5.06 4.56
N HIS A 73 -0.02 4.38 5.53
CA HIS A 73 0.00 2.94 5.68
C HIS A 73 -1.36 2.33 5.34
N PHE A 74 -1.41 1.64 4.20
CA PHE A 74 -2.56 0.87 3.75
C PHE A 74 -2.62 -0.48 4.46
N ILE A 75 -3.41 -0.65 5.52
CA ILE A 75 -3.46 -1.90 6.32
C ILE A 75 -4.46 -2.88 5.73
N GLN A 76 -5.74 -2.57 5.82
CA GLN A 76 -6.86 -3.41 5.43
C GLN A 76 -7.18 -3.23 3.94
N TYR A 77 -7.29 -1.98 3.48
CA TYR A 77 -7.67 -1.69 2.10
C TYR A 77 -6.46 -1.33 1.27
N LYS A 78 -6.22 -2.12 0.23
CA LYS A 78 -5.09 -1.93 -0.67
C LYS A 78 -5.52 -1.13 -1.89
N PRO A 79 -4.90 0.03 -2.21
CA PRO A 79 -5.32 0.88 -3.33
C PRO A 79 -5.08 0.22 -4.70
N TRP A 80 -4.18 -0.77 -4.75
CA TRP A 80 -3.97 -1.61 -5.94
C TRP A 80 -5.02 -2.70 -6.13
N ARG A 81 -5.85 -3.02 -5.13
CA ARG A 81 -6.92 -3.99 -5.29
C ARG A 81 -8.17 -3.31 -5.84
N SER A 82 -8.82 -4.00 -6.77
CA SER A 82 -9.90 -3.41 -7.55
C SER A 82 -11.29 -3.53 -6.92
N VAL A 83 -11.41 -4.28 -5.81
CA VAL A 83 -12.63 -4.42 -4.99
C VAL A 83 -12.21 -4.43 -3.53
N SER A 84 -12.11 -3.26 -2.89
CA SER A 84 -12.17 -3.18 -1.43
C SER A 84 -13.60 -2.83 -1.06
N SER A 85 -14.42 -3.86 -0.83
CA SER A 85 -15.80 -3.69 -0.41
C SER A 85 -15.86 -3.24 1.06
N LEU A 86 -16.15 -1.97 1.26
CA LEU A 86 -17.05 -1.59 2.35
C LEU A 86 -18.46 -1.69 1.77
N ASN A 87 -19.22 -2.74 2.12
CA ASN A 87 -20.61 -2.94 1.70
C ASN A 87 -20.85 -2.89 0.17
N GLY A 88 -19.92 -3.43 -0.63
CA GLY A 88 -20.05 -3.42 -2.10
C GLY A 88 -19.86 -2.05 -2.76
N ARG A 89 -19.47 -1.00 -2.00
CA ARG A 89 -19.02 0.27 -2.58
C ARG A 89 -17.53 0.21 -2.87
N LEU A 90 -17.16 0.50 -4.12
CA LEU A 90 -15.81 0.94 -4.46
C LEU A 90 -15.59 2.30 -3.80
N ILE A 91 -15.01 2.31 -2.60
CA ILE A 91 -14.50 3.55 -2.04
C ILE A 91 -13.15 3.77 -2.70
N CYS A 92 -13.19 4.45 -3.84
CA CYS A 92 -12.01 5.10 -4.38
C CYS A 92 -11.70 6.23 -3.40
N TYR A 93 -10.86 5.96 -2.41
CA TYR A 93 -10.26 6.97 -1.56
C TYR A 93 -9.35 7.82 -2.45
N GLU A 94 -9.94 8.66 -3.28
CA GLU A 94 -9.26 9.35 -4.37
C GLU A 94 -8.22 10.33 -3.85
N ALA A 95 -8.49 10.96 -2.71
CA ALA A 95 -7.56 11.87 -2.06
C ALA A 95 -6.37 11.12 -1.44
N GLU A 96 -6.61 9.93 -0.91
CA GLU A 96 -5.62 9.11 -0.18
C GLU A 96 -4.79 8.24 -1.12
N ALA A 97 -5.46 7.61 -2.08
CA ALA A 97 -4.86 6.87 -3.15
C ALA A 97 -4.22 7.81 -4.16
N SER A 98 -4.48 9.13 -4.13
CA SER A 98 -3.80 10.09 -5.03
C SER A 98 -2.28 9.99 -4.91
N PHE A 99 -1.75 9.88 -3.69
CA PHE A 99 -0.33 9.68 -3.44
C PHE A 99 0.16 8.36 -4.04
N TRP A 100 -0.58 7.27 -3.82
CA TRP A 100 -0.23 5.96 -4.35
C TRP A 100 -0.29 5.93 -5.89
N LEU A 101 -1.34 6.49 -6.50
CA LEU A 101 -1.53 6.59 -7.96
C LEU A 101 -0.45 7.46 -8.60
N ALA A 102 -0.12 8.60 -7.98
CA ALA A 102 0.94 9.48 -8.44
C ALA A 102 2.28 8.74 -8.50
N ASN A 103 2.60 7.97 -7.46
CA ASN A 103 3.81 7.15 -7.43
C ASN A 103 3.74 6.00 -8.45
N LEU A 104 2.62 5.27 -8.52
CA LEU A 104 2.42 4.16 -9.45
C LEU A 104 2.64 4.58 -10.90
N PHE A 105 2.15 5.75 -11.31
CA PHE A 105 2.27 6.25 -12.68
C PHE A 105 3.70 6.62 -13.09
N CYS A 106 4.61 6.74 -12.11
CA CYS A 106 6.05 6.86 -12.33
C CYS A 106 6.76 5.50 -12.47
N THR A 107 6.06 4.38 -12.30
CA THR A 107 6.64 3.02 -12.36
C THR A 107 6.25 2.27 -13.65
N PRO A 108 6.96 1.17 -13.99
CA PRO A 108 6.54 0.26 -15.05
C PRO A 108 5.17 -0.41 -14.82
N PHE A 109 4.75 -0.54 -13.56
CA PHE A 109 3.51 -1.22 -13.16
C PHE A 109 2.23 -0.47 -13.53
N LYS A 110 2.32 0.80 -13.95
CA LYS A 110 1.15 1.60 -14.36
C LYS A 110 0.32 0.94 -15.44
N ASN A 111 0.96 0.24 -16.37
CA ASN A 111 0.28 -0.37 -17.51
C ASN A 111 -0.51 -1.61 -17.11
N ASP A 112 0.00 -2.39 -16.15
CA ASP A 112 -0.69 -3.54 -15.59
C ASP A 112 -1.92 -3.09 -14.80
N PHE A 113 -1.77 -2.02 -14.00
CA PHE A 113 -2.88 -1.37 -13.32
C PHE A 113 -3.96 -0.89 -14.29
N PHE A 114 -3.60 -0.18 -15.38
CA PHE A 114 -4.58 0.23 -16.38
C PHE A 114 -5.26 -0.94 -17.07
N LYS A 115 -4.51 -1.99 -17.39
CA LYS A 115 -5.06 -3.20 -18.03
C LYS A 115 -6.12 -3.83 -17.14
N GLU A 116 -5.81 -4.05 -15.86
CA GLU A 116 -6.76 -4.59 -14.88
C GLU A 116 -8.01 -3.70 -14.77
N ARG A 117 -7.84 -2.38 -14.63
CA ARG A 117 -8.96 -1.45 -14.47
C ARG A 117 -9.82 -1.30 -15.72
N LEU A 118 -9.24 -1.39 -16.92
CA LEU A 118 -9.99 -1.37 -18.18
C LEU A 118 -10.79 -2.64 -18.43
N GLU A 119 -10.25 -3.80 -18.07
CA GLU A 119 -11.01 -5.07 -18.12
C GLU A 119 -12.19 -5.02 -17.15
N MET A 120 -12.01 -4.40 -15.97
CA MET A 120 -13.09 -4.22 -15.00
C MET A 120 -14.07 -3.11 -15.36
N ALA A 121 -13.68 -2.10 -16.15
CA ALA A 121 -14.58 -1.05 -16.63
C ALA A 121 -15.63 -1.54 -17.66
N LYS A 122 -15.54 -2.80 -18.08
CA LYS A 122 -16.60 -3.52 -18.82
C LYS A 122 -17.75 -3.96 -17.90
N ASP A 123 -17.51 -3.99 -16.59
CA ASP A 123 -18.52 -4.23 -15.57
C ASP A 123 -19.34 -2.95 -15.32
N GLN A 124 -20.66 -3.09 -15.28
CA GLN A 124 -21.62 -1.99 -15.14
C GLN A 124 -21.47 -1.25 -13.81
N GLN A 125 -20.93 -1.91 -12.77
CA GLN A 125 -20.64 -1.31 -11.46
C GLN A 125 -19.46 -0.32 -11.47
N MET A 126 -18.66 -0.28 -12.54
CA MET A 126 -17.38 0.44 -12.60
C MET A 126 -17.42 1.74 -13.42
N GLN A 127 -18.59 2.14 -13.96
CA GLN A 127 -18.75 3.40 -14.70
C GLN A 127 -18.36 4.63 -13.86
N SER A 128 -18.58 4.58 -12.54
CA SER A 128 -18.15 5.63 -11.61
C SER A 128 -16.62 5.74 -11.50
N PHE A 129 -15.86 4.66 -11.66
CA PHE A 129 -14.39 4.69 -11.56
C PHE A 129 -13.74 5.47 -12.71
N LYS A 130 -14.36 5.53 -13.89
CA LYS A 130 -13.86 6.33 -15.03
C LYS A 130 -13.79 7.82 -14.72
N THR A 131 -14.67 8.35 -13.88
CA THR A 131 -14.68 9.78 -13.52
C THR A 131 -13.52 10.15 -12.60
N HIS A 132 -12.83 9.15 -12.03
CA HIS A 132 -11.79 9.31 -11.00
C HIS A 132 -10.36 9.13 -11.56
N ILE A 133 -10.21 8.83 -12.84
CA ILE A 133 -8.90 8.78 -13.51
C ILE A 133 -8.70 10.07 -14.28
N ARG A 134 -7.65 10.84 -13.95
CA ARG A 134 -7.29 12.06 -14.68
C ARG A 134 -7.15 11.77 -16.19
N SER A 135 -7.78 12.59 -17.01
CA SER A 135 -7.83 12.47 -18.48
C SER A 135 -6.44 12.33 -19.12
N GLN A 136 -5.45 13.07 -18.60
CA GLN A 136 -4.06 13.00 -19.07
C GLN A 136 -3.45 11.60 -18.87
N THR A 137 -3.79 10.95 -17.77
CA THR A 137 -3.25 9.64 -17.43
C THR A 137 -3.82 8.55 -18.35
N ILE A 138 -5.12 8.63 -18.65
CA ILE A 138 -5.78 7.78 -19.64
C ILE A 138 -5.12 7.97 -21.02
N ARG A 139 -4.90 9.22 -21.44
CA ARG A 139 -4.26 9.56 -22.71
C ARG A 139 -2.86 8.97 -22.83
N ASN A 140 -2.05 9.06 -21.77
CA ASN A 140 -0.71 8.49 -21.72
C ASN A 140 -0.72 6.97 -21.87
N TYR A 141 -1.69 6.28 -21.25
CA TYR A 141 -1.85 4.83 -21.41
C TYR A 141 -2.25 4.44 -22.83
N PHE A 142 -3.20 5.16 -23.46
CA PHE A 142 -3.57 4.90 -24.85
C PHE A 142 -2.38 5.05 -25.80
N TYR A 143 -1.56 6.08 -25.61
CA TYR A 143 -0.33 6.26 -26.39
C TYR A 143 0.64 5.07 -26.22
N PHE A 144 0.86 4.62 -24.98
CA PHE A 144 1.67 3.42 -24.70
C PHE A 144 1.12 2.17 -25.41
N ARG A 145 -0.19 1.95 -25.36
CA ARG A 145 -0.82 0.78 -26.01
C ARG A 145 -0.63 0.83 -27.53
N ILE A 146 -0.91 1.98 -28.16
CA ILE A 146 -0.72 2.17 -29.60
C ILE A 146 0.74 1.93 -29.97
N LYS A 147 1.69 2.51 -29.24
CA LYS A 147 3.13 2.32 -29.46
C LYS A 147 3.52 0.84 -29.43
N ASN A 148 2.99 0.07 -28.47
CA ASN A 148 3.27 -1.37 -28.38
C ASN A 148 2.60 -2.20 -29.47
N ILE A 149 1.39 -1.85 -29.90
CA ILE A 149 0.74 -2.50 -31.05
C ILE A 149 1.57 -2.24 -32.31
N LEU A 150 1.99 -0.99 -32.54
CA LEU A 150 2.84 -0.62 -33.67
C LEU A 150 4.17 -1.40 -33.62
N LYS A 151 4.83 -1.49 -32.47
CA LYS A 151 6.04 -2.32 -32.32
C LYS A 151 5.82 -3.77 -32.71
N LYS A 152 4.70 -4.38 -32.30
CA LYS A 152 4.36 -5.77 -32.63
C LYS A 152 4.03 -5.98 -34.11
N VAL A 153 3.24 -5.08 -34.70
CA VAL A 153 2.78 -5.16 -36.09
C VAL A 153 3.93 -4.88 -37.06
N PHE A 154 4.76 -3.89 -36.77
CA PHE A 154 5.83 -3.45 -37.67
C PHE A 154 7.20 -4.08 -37.36
N LYS A 155 7.31 -5.00 -36.38
CA LYS A 155 8.57 -5.61 -35.92
C LYS A 155 9.71 -4.58 -35.72
N LEU A 156 9.38 -3.36 -35.31
CA LEU A 156 10.36 -2.32 -35.03
C LEU A 156 10.98 -2.60 -33.65
N SER A 157 12.25 -3.04 -33.63
CA SER A 157 13.05 -3.23 -32.42
C SER A 157 13.16 -1.93 -31.62
#